data_AF-A0A5R2NBX1-F1
#
_entry.id   AF-A0A5R2NBX1-F1
#
_cell.length_a   1.000
_cell.length_b   1.000
_cell.length_c   1.000
_cell.angle_alpha   90.00
_cell.angle_beta   90.00
_cell.angle_gamma   90.00
#
_symmetry.space_group_name_H-M   'P 1'
#
loop_
_entity.id
_entity.type
_entity.pdbx_description
1 polymer ?
#
loop_
_entity_poly.entity_id
_entity_poly.type
_entity_poly.pdbx_seq_one_letter_code
_entity_poly.pdbx_strand_id
1 'polypeptide(L)' 'MRVSRTQAEANRDAVINAASRLFREHGFDGIGLKDLMKGAGL' A
#
# COMPACT_ATOMS: atom_id res chain seq x y z
N MET A 1 -0.44 -19.73 -1.28
CA MET A 1 -1.65 -19.56 -0.45
C MET A 1 -2.45 -18.40 -1.04
N ARG A 2 -3.73 -18.59 -1.36
CA ARG A 2 -4.58 -17.53 -1.96
C ARG A 2 -5.21 -16.71 -0.85
N VAL A 3 -5.08 -15.39 -0.90
CA VAL A 3 -5.76 -14.50 0.05
C VAL A 3 -7.27 -14.58 -0.15
N SER A 4 -8.04 -14.51 0.94
CA SER A 4 -9.49 -14.44 0.85
C SER A 4 -9.92 -13.12 0.22
N ARG A 5 -11.14 -13.05 -0.30
CA ARG A 5 -11.67 -11.82 -0.90
C ARG A 5 -11.68 -10.67 0.11
N THR A 6 -12.14 -10.94 1.34
CA THR A 6 -12.14 -9.97 2.44
C THR A 6 -10.74 -9.50 2.79
N GLN A 7 -9.75 -10.41 2.80
CA GLN A 7 -8.36 -10.02 3.04
C GLN A 7 -7.81 -9.15 1.89
N ALA A 8 -8.18 -9.46 0.64
CA ALA A 8 -7.75 -8.66 -0.50
C ALA A 8 -8.34 -7.24 -0.46
N GLU A 9 -9.60 -7.09 -0.04
CA GLU A 9 -10.25 -5.79 0.15
C GLU A 9 -9.56 -4.99 1.28
N ALA A 10 -9.31 -5.62 2.44
CA ALA A 10 -8.57 -4.98 3.53
C ALA A 10 -7.15 -4.57 3.12
N ASN A 11 -6.45 -5.43 2.38
CA ASN A 11 -5.12 -5.12 1.85
C ASN A 11 -5.18 -3.93 0.89
N ARG A 12 -6.19 -3.86 0.03
CA ARG A 12 -6.38 -2.74 -0.90
C ARG A 12 -6.56 -1.41 -0.16
N ASP A 13 -7.37 -1.39 0.89
CA ASP A 13 -7.60 -0.19 1.69
C ASP A 13 -6.32 0.24 2.44
N ALA A 14 -5.59 -0.72 3.00
CA ALA A 14 -4.29 -0.46 3.64
C ALA A 14 -3.29 0.18 2.65
N VAL A 15 -3.23 -0.34 1.42
CA VAL A 15 -2.36 0.17 0.36
C VAL A 15 -2.75 1.59 -0.05
N ILE A 16 -4.04 1.88 -0.22
CA ILE A 16 -4.51 3.23 -0.60
C ILE A 16 -4.19 4.26 0.49
N ASN A 17 -4.36 3.89 1.76
CA ASN A 17 -4.03 4.75 2.88
C ASN A 17 -2.53 5.03 2.96
N ALA A 18 -1.70 3.98 2.81
CA ALA A 18 -0.25 4.12 2.77
C ALA A 18 0.22 4.97 1.58
N ALA A 19 -0.34 4.74 0.38
CA ALA A 19 -0.05 5.51 -0.83
C ALA A 19 -0.30 7.00 -0.61
N SER A 20 -1.46 7.33 -0.06
CA SER A 20 -1.86 8.71 0.19
C SER A 20 -0.87 9.45 1.08
N ARG A 21 -0.34 8.78 2.12
CA ARG A 21 0.67 9.37 3.01
C ARG A 21 2.02 9.49 2.31
N LEU A 22 2.49 8.38 1.76
CA LEU A 22 3.81 8.26 1.18
C LEU A 22 3.99 9.24 0.01
N PHE A 23 3.03 9.32 -0.91
CA PHE A 23 3.11 10.25 -2.05
C PHE A 23 3.18 11.72 -1.64
N ARG A 24 2.57 12.11 -0.51
CA ARG A 24 2.73 13.49 0.01
C ARG A 24 4.10 13.73 0.63
N GLU A 25 4.69 12.70 1.25
CA GLU A 25 5.98 12.80 1.93
C GLU A 25 7.15 12.78 0.94
N HIS A 26 7.07 11.99 -0.12
CA HIS A 26 8.20 11.71 -1.01
C HIS A 26 7.95 11.99 -2.50
N GLY A 27 6.73 12.41 -2.88
CA GLY A 27 6.34 12.57 -4.28
C GLY A 27 6.09 11.23 -4.98
N PHE A 28 5.69 11.27 -6.26
CA PHE A 28 5.38 10.05 -7.02
C PHE A 28 6.64 9.32 -7.51
N ASP A 29 7.70 10.05 -7.86
CA ASP A 29 8.94 9.45 -8.36
C ASP A 29 9.81 8.83 -7.25
N GLY A 30 9.55 9.18 -5.99
CA GLY A 30 10.34 8.76 -4.83
C GLY A 30 9.90 7.43 -4.19
N ILE A 31 8.87 6.76 -4.72
CA ILE A 31 8.22 5.63 -4.03
C ILE A 31 7.97 4.47 -4.98
N GLY A 32 8.62 3.34 -4.70
CA GLY A 32 8.39 2.10 -5.43
C GLY A 32 7.26 1.27 -4.84
N LEU A 33 6.78 0.27 -5.60
CA LEU A 33 5.77 -0.69 -5.14
C LEU A 33 6.18 -1.37 -3.82
N LYS A 34 7.47 -1.65 -3.64
CA LYS A 34 8.01 -2.27 -2.42
C LYS A 34 7.82 -1.40 -1.19
N ASP A 35 8.12 -0.11 -1.30
CA ASP A 35 7.99 0.84 -0.19
C ASP A 35 6.52 1.08 0.14
N LEU A 36 5.66 1.07 -0.88
CA LEU A 36 4.22 1.14 -0.74
C LEU A 36 3.65 -0.06 0.03
N MET A 37 4.00 -1.30 -0.36
CA MET A 37 3.54 -2.50 0.33
C MET A 37 4.04 -2.55 1.77
N LYS A 38 5.32 -2.20 1.99
CA LYS A 38 5.91 -2.12 3.32
C LYS A 38 5.19 -1.09 4.20
N GLY A 39 4.86 0.08 3.65
CA GLY A 39 4.09 1.11 4.35
C GLY A 39 2.64 0.70 4.67
N ALA A 40 2.09 -0.23 3.89
CA ALA A 40 0.78 -0.84 4.13
C ALA A 40 0.82 -2.03 5.09
N GLY A 41 2.00 -2.46 5.54
CA GLY A 41 2.17 -3.63 6.42
C GLY A 41 1.98 -4.98 5.71
N LEU A 42 2.24 -5.03 4.40
CA LEU A 42 2.08 -6.19 3.52
C LEU A 42 3.40 -6.75 3.01
#